data_AF-A0A814L9C4-F1
#
_entry.id   AF-A0A814L9C4-F1
#
_cell.length_a   1.000
_cell.length_b   1.000
_cell.length_c   1.000
_cell.angle_alpha   90.00
_cell.angle_beta   90.00
_cell.angle_gamma   90.00
#
_symmetry.space_group_name_H-M   'P 1'
#
loop_
_entity.id
_entity.type
_entity.pdbx_description
1 polymer ?
#
loop_
_entity_poly.entity_id
_entity_poly.type
_entity_poly.pdbx_seq_one_letter_code
_entity_poly.pdbx_strand_id
1 'polypeptide(L)'
;MRIPPSLGHLKKLRHLDLGENKLDSLPQEIGYLRELTRLIVASNQLTQLPRSIGSLSNLSHLNVGENNLTILPEDIGQLEKLEQLYINDNPNLDVLPYELALCTNLQIMSIENCPLRSLPQEIVAGGPSLVIRFLKVQGPFNLN
;
A
#
# COMPACT_ATOMS: atom_id res chain seq x y z
N MET A 1 5.39 8.30 -16.96
CA MET A 1 5.96 9.59 -16.46
C MET A 1 6.68 9.25 -15.17
N ARG A 2 7.85 9.81 -14.91
CA ARG A 2 8.64 9.40 -13.73
C ARG A 2 8.97 10.58 -12.83
N ILE A 3 8.97 10.33 -11.54
CA ILE A 3 9.48 11.27 -10.54
C ILE A 3 10.99 11.03 -10.38
N PRO A 4 11.83 12.08 -10.39
CA PRO A 4 13.27 11.91 -10.27
C PRO A 4 13.67 11.41 -8.87
N PRO A 5 14.77 10.64 -8.76
CA PRO A 5 15.36 10.22 -7.47
C PRO A 5 15.61 11.36 -6.49
N SER A 6 15.86 12.58 -7.00
CA SER A 6 16.06 13.78 -6.18
C SER A 6 14.89 14.14 -5.28
N LEU A 7 13.68 13.58 -5.52
CA LEU A 7 12.56 13.68 -4.57
C LEU A 7 12.99 13.26 -3.16
N GLY A 8 13.82 12.22 -3.03
CA GLY A 8 14.29 11.71 -1.74
C GLY A 8 15.15 12.69 -0.94
N HIS A 9 15.53 13.85 -1.50
CA HIS A 9 16.23 14.92 -0.77
C HIS A 9 15.29 15.80 0.06
N LEU A 10 13.97 15.73 -0.16
CA LEU A 10 12.98 16.50 0.60
C LEU A 10 12.72 15.90 1.99
N LYS A 11 13.74 15.80 2.84
CA LYS A 11 13.71 15.07 4.13
C LYS A 11 12.65 15.55 5.12
N LYS A 12 12.14 16.78 4.96
CA LYS A 12 11.09 17.37 5.80
C LYS A 12 9.69 17.25 5.20
N LEU A 13 9.54 16.57 4.06
CA LEU A 13 8.26 16.42 3.39
C LEU A 13 7.34 15.53 4.24
N ARG A 14 6.16 16.05 4.58
CA ARG A 14 5.15 15.36 5.38
C ARG A 14 3.95 14.88 4.56
N HIS A 15 3.66 15.59 3.48
CA HIS A 15 2.54 15.31 2.59
C HIS A 15 3.06 15.32 1.15
N LEU A 16 2.82 14.24 0.43
CA LEU A 16 3.14 14.12 -0.98
C LEU A 16 1.89 13.64 -1.71
N ASP A 17 1.37 14.50 -2.56
CA ASP A 17 0.26 14.19 -3.45
C ASP A 17 0.76 14.21 -4.90
N LEU A 18 0.61 13.08 -5.57
CA LEU A 18 0.96 12.81 -6.95
C LEU A 18 -0.24 12.19 -7.68
N GLY A 19 -1.46 12.35 -7.15
CA GLY A 19 -2.69 11.83 -7.73
C GLY A 19 -2.95 12.36 -9.15
N GLU A 20 -3.76 11.63 -9.92
CA GLU A 20 -4.23 12.06 -11.25
C GLU A 20 -3.10 12.39 -12.25
N ASN A 21 -2.12 11.51 -12.32
CA ASN A 21 -0.97 11.66 -13.21
C ASN A 21 -0.82 10.43 -14.13
N LYS A 22 0.31 10.32 -14.83
CA LYS A 22 0.65 9.18 -15.69
C LYS A 22 1.89 8.46 -15.19
N LEU A 23 2.04 8.33 -13.87
CA LEU A 23 3.21 7.70 -13.27
C LEU A 23 3.22 6.21 -13.54
N ASP A 24 4.32 5.71 -14.13
CA ASP A 24 4.54 4.27 -14.37
C ASP A 24 5.28 3.59 -13.21
N SER A 25 5.97 4.37 -12.37
CA SER A 25 6.69 3.87 -11.19
C SER A 25 6.96 4.99 -10.18
N LEU A 26 7.24 4.58 -8.93
CA LEU A 26 7.86 5.43 -7.92
C LEU A 26 9.36 5.09 -7.78
N PRO A 27 10.23 6.08 -7.57
CA PRO A 27 11.66 5.85 -7.31
C PRO A 27 11.86 5.16 -5.95
N GLN A 28 12.95 4.40 -5.79
CA GLN A 28 13.28 3.77 -4.50
C GLN A 28 13.59 4.81 -3.41
N GLU A 29 14.01 6.00 -3.83
CA GLU A 29 14.31 7.14 -2.97
C GLU A 29 13.07 7.70 -2.25
N ILE A 30 11.85 7.24 -2.60
CA ILE A 30 10.65 7.54 -1.80
C ILE A 30 10.85 7.12 -0.34
N GLY A 31 11.50 5.98 -0.08
CA GLY A 31 11.78 5.47 1.27
C GLY A 31 12.73 6.33 2.09
N TYR A 32 13.29 7.39 1.51
CA TYR A 32 14.11 8.37 2.22
C TYR A 32 13.28 9.46 2.91
N LEU A 33 11.99 9.58 2.60
CA LEU A 33 11.09 10.57 3.15
C LEU A 33 10.53 10.12 4.51
N ARG A 34 11.41 9.96 5.51
CA ARG A 34 11.04 9.40 6.82
C ARG A 34 10.03 10.23 7.62
N GLU A 35 9.85 11.51 7.30
CA GLU A 35 8.86 12.40 7.90
C GLU A 35 7.49 12.35 7.20
N LEU A 36 7.36 11.57 6.12
CA LEU A 36 6.13 11.51 5.33
C LEU A 36 5.02 10.82 6.12
N THR A 37 3.91 11.53 6.31
CA THR A 37 2.71 11.04 7.01
C THR A 37 1.58 10.72 6.05
N ARG A 38 1.56 11.34 4.86
CA ARG A 38 0.55 11.13 3.83
C ARG A 38 1.20 10.99 2.44
N LEU A 39 0.89 9.90 1.76
CA LEU A 39 1.27 9.65 0.37
C LEU A 39 0.02 9.33 -0.46
N ILE A 40 -0.26 10.17 -1.45
CA ILE A 40 -1.34 9.95 -2.43
C ILE A 40 -0.68 9.80 -3.80
N VAL A 41 -0.89 8.65 -4.43
CA VAL A 41 -0.45 8.33 -5.79
C VAL A 41 -1.60 7.70 -6.59
N ALA A 42 -2.83 8.01 -6.20
CA ALA A 42 -4.05 7.50 -6.82
C ALA A 42 -4.18 7.93 -8.28
N SER A 43 -4.97 7.21 -9.08
CA SER A 43 -5.29 7.57 -10.47
C SER A 43 -4.00 7.75 -11.31
N ASN A 44 -3.17 6.71 -11.33
CA ASN A 44 -1.89 6.65 -12.06
C ASN A 44 -1.80 5.33 -12.85
N GLN A 45 -0.59 4.94 -13.28
CA GLN A 45 -0.34 3.73 -14.08
C GLN A 45 0.64 2.77 -13.39
N LEU A 46 0.74 2.85 -12.05
CA LEU A 46 1.68 2.05 -11.28
C LEU A 46 1.30 0.57 -11.38
N THR A 47 2.28 -0.28 -11.68
CA THR A 47 2.12 -1.74 -11.67
C THR A 47 2.66 -2.40 -10.40
N GLN A 48 3.50 -1.68 -9.66
CA GLN A 48 4.08 -2.10 -8.39
C GLN A 48 4.47 -0.88 -7.55
N LEU A 49 4.57 -1.08 -6.23
CA LEU A 49 5.23 -0.15 -5.32
C LEU A 49 6.69 -0.60 -5.07
N PRO A 50 7.63 0.33 -4.90
CA PRO A 50 9.00 -0.03 -4.52
C PRO A 50 9.02 -0.60 -3.10
N ARG A 51 9.88 -1.61 -2.84
CA ARG A 51 10.07 -2.20 -1.50
C ARG A 51 10.41 -1.16 -0.43
N SER A 52 11.14 -0.11 -0.81
CA SER A 52 11.45 1.04 0.04
C SER A 52 10.23 1.78 0.60
N ILE A 53 9.00 1.49 0.13
CA ILE A 53 7.78 1.98 0.77
C ILE A 53 7.75 1.64 2.27
N GLY A 54 8.22 0.45 2.68
CA GLY A 54 8.28 0.03 4.09
C GLY A 54 9.18 0.91 4.97
N SER A 55 10.07 1.69 4.36
CA SER A 55 10.91 2.65 5.10
C SER A 55 10.15 3.90 5.57
N LEU A 56 8.91 4.12 5.13
CA LEU A 56 8.10 5.29 5.52
C LEU A 56 7.48 5.10 6.91
N SER A 57 8.33 5.03 7.95
CA SER A 57 7.95 4.70 9.34
C SER A 57 6.94 5.66 10.00
N ASN A 58 6.68 6.82 9.41
CA ASN A 58 5.69 7.79 9.89
C ASN A 58 4.41 7.84 9.04
N LEU A 59 4.31 7.01 7.99
CA LEU A 59 3.17 7.05 7.07
C LEU A 59 1.93 6.50 7.76
N SER A 60 0.89 7.34 7.86
CA SER A 60 -0.41 6.94 8.39
C SER A 60 -1.49 6.85 7.33
N HIS A 61 -1.30 7.51 6.18
CA HIS A 61 -2.23 7.46 5.06
C HIS A 61 -1.51 7.15 3.75
N LEU A 62 -1.86 6.02 3.15
CA LEU A 62 -1.40 5.60 1.82
C LEU A 62 -2.59 5.41 0.90
N ASN A 63 -2.63 6.18 -0.19
CA ASN A 63 -3.61 5.99 -1.26
C ASN A 63 -2.90 5.64 -2.57
N VAL A 64 -3.11 4.41 -3.03
CA VAL A 64 -2.60 3.84 -4.28
C VAL A 64 -3.75 3.30 -5.14
N GLY A 65 -4.97 3.76 -4.90
CA GLY A 65 -6.15 3.36 -5.67
C GLY A 65 -6.08 3.80 -7.13
N GLU A 66 -6.93 3.25 -7.98
CA GLU A 66 -7.02 3.60 -9.41
C GLU A 66 -5.65 3.51 -10.12
N ASN A 67 -5.00 2.35 -9.96
CA ASN A 67 -3.71 2.05 -10.59
C ASN A 67 -3.80 0.67 -11.29
N ASN A 68 -2.66 0.11 -11.69
CA ASN A 68 -2.58 -1.21 -12.31
C ASN A 68 -1.76 -2.18 -11.45
N LEU A 69 -1.76 -2.01 -10.13
CA LEU A 69 -0.97 -2.82 -9.21
C LEU A 69 -1.33 -4.29 -9.35
N THR A 70 -0.31 -5.14 -9.42
CA THR A 70 -0.49 -6.61 -9.42
C THR A 70 -0.29 -7.24 -8.05
N ILE A 71 0.52 -6.58 -7.20
CA ILE A 71 0.88 -7.00 -5.86
C ILE A 71 1.28 -5.79 -4.99
N LEU A 72 1.07 -5.89 -3.67
CA LEU A 72 1.74 -5.02 -2.70
C LEU A 72 3.03 -5.67 -2.19
N PRO A 73 4.14 -4.94 -2.03
CA PRO A 73 5.37 -5.52 -1.48
C PRO A 73 5.16 -5.97 -0.02
N GLU A 74 5.80 -7.06 0.38
CA GLU A 74 5.82 -7.57 1.77
C GLU A 74 6.27 -6.48 2.77
N ASP A 75 7.16 -5.58 2.34
CA ASP A 75 7.62 -4.42 3.11
C ASP A 75 6.49 -3.49 3.57
N ILE A 76 5.28 -3.59 3.01
CA ILE A 76 4.10 -2.87 3.53
C ILE A 76 3.87 -3.15 5.01
N GLY A 77 4.20 -4.35 5.50
CA GLY A 77 4.09 -4.71 6.92
C GLY A 77 5.01 -3.93 7.86
N GLN A 78 6.00 -3.20 7.33
CA GLN A 78 6.89 -2.33 8.11
C GLN A 78 6.26 -0.96 8.39
N LEU A 79 5.09 -0.65 7.80
CA LEU A 79 4.38 0.60 8.02
C LEU A 79 3.60 0.57 9.35
N GLU A 80 4.33 0.55 10.47
CA GLU A 80 3.76 0.39 11.82
C GLU A 80 2.71 1.46 12.19
N LYS A 81 2.77 2.65 11.58
CA LYS A 81 1.84 3.76 11.82
C LYS A 81 0.71 3.86 10.79
N LEU A 82 0.62 2.93 9.84
CA LEU A 82 -0.40 2.98 8.79
C LEU A 82 -1.79 2.82 9.39
N GLU A 83 -2.64 3.83 9.23
CA GLU A 83 -4.02 3.86 9.71
C GLU A 83 -5.02 3.69 8.57
N GLN A 84 -4.66 4.16 7.37
CA GLN A 84 -5.54 4.20 6.21
C GLN A 84 -4.80 3.72 4.96
N LEU A 85 -5.35 2.69 4.31
CA LEU A 85 -4.83 2.10 3.09
C LEU A 85 -5.92 2.01 2.02
N TYR A 86 -5.77 2.78 0.94
CA TYR A 86 -6.67 2.71 -0.21
C TYR A 86 -5.95 2.01 -1.37
N ILE A 87 -6.46 0.84 -1.75
CA ILE A 87 -5.95 0.04 -2.88
C ILE A 87 -7.03 -0.26 -3.91
N ASN A 88 -8.23 0.30 -3.76
CA ASN A 88 -9.36 0.11 -4.67
C ASN A 88 -9.00 0.38 -6.12
N ASP A 89 -9.77 -0.21 -7.04
CA ASP A 89 -9.64 0.03 -8.47
C ASP A 89 -8.23 -0.30 -9.00
N ASN A 90 -7.66 -1.41 -8.51
CA ASN A 90 -6.49 -2.05 -9.09
C ASN A 90 -6.94 -3.39 -9.73
N PRO A 91 -7.32 -3.40 -11.03
CA PRO A 91 -8.02 -4.53 -11.66
C PRO A 91 -7.14 -5.78 -11.84
N ASN A 92 -5.83 -5.66 -11.64
CA ASN A 92 -4.86 -6.75 -11.72
C ASN A 92 -4.32 -7.18 -10.34
N LEU A 93 -4.80 -6.58 -9.25
CA LEU A 93 -4.28 -6.86 -7.91
C LEU A 93 -4.85 -8.18 -7.41
N ASP A 94 -4.07 -9.24 -7.56
CA ASP A 94 -4.50 -10.61 -7.27
C ASP A 94 -4.08 -11.11 -5.89
N VAL A 95 -3.03 -10.53 -5.31
CA VAL A 95 -2.41 -11.01 -4.08
C VAL A 95 -2.17 -9.86 -3.10
N LEU A 96 -2.49 -10.11 -1.83
CA LEU A 96 -2.04 -9.28 -0.71
C LEU A 96 -0.99 -10.05 0.11
N PRO A 97 0.12 -9.42 0.50
CA PRO A 97 1.13 -10.05 1.36
C PRO A 97 0.57 -10.30 2.77
N TYR A 98 0.97 -11.41 3.39
CA TYR A 98 0.57 -11.72 4.77
C TYR A 98 1.08 -10.66 5.77
N GLU A 99 2.20 -10.03 5.43
CA GLU A 99 2.83 -8.92 6.15
C GLU A 99 1.90 -7.73 6.32
N LEU A 100 0.88 -7.57 5.48
CA LEU A 100 -0.14 -6.54 5.68
C LEU A 100 -0.85 -6.68 7.04
N ALA A 101 -0.95 -7.90 7.59
CA ALA A 101 -1.48 -8.14 8.94
C ALA A 101 -0.59 -7.58 10.07
N LEU A 102 0.66 -7.21 9.77
CA LEU A 102 1.57 -6.54 10.72
C LEU A 102 1.28 -5.04 10.86
N CYS A 103 0.48 -4.45 9.97
CA CYS A 103 -0.01 -3.08 10.10
C CYS A 103 -1.09 -3.01 11.20
N THR A 104 -0.69 -3.15 12.46
CA THR A 104 -1.61 -3.29 13.61
C THR A 104 -2.46 -2.05 13.89
N ASN A 105 -2.06 -0.89 13.37
CA ASN A 105 -2.81 0.36 13.47
C ASN A 105 -3.80 0.58 12.30
N LEU A 106 -3.87 -0.34 11.33
CA LEU A 106 -4.72 -0.17 10.16
C LEU A 106 -6.21 -0.22 10.57
N GLN A 107 -6.92 0.88 10.36
CA GLN A 107 -8.32 1.05 10.72
C GLN A 107 -9.23 1.10 9.49
N ILE A 108 -8.75 1.74 8.43
CA ILE A 108 -9.49 1.92 7.19
C ILE A 108 -8.72 1.25 6.06
N MET A 109 -9.40 0.37 5.34
CA MET A 109 -8.87 -0.25 4.14
C MET A 109 -9.96 -0.30 3.07
N SER A 110 -9.62 0.05 1.84
CA SER A 110 -10.51 0.03 0.68
C SER A 110 -9.94 -0.92 -0.36
N ILE A 111 -10.73 -1.93 -0.74
CA ILE A 111 -10.33 -3.06 -1.61
C ILE A 111 -11.29 -3.27 -2.78
N GLU A 112 -12.23 -2.35 -2.96
CA GLU A 112 -13.26 -2.40 -3.99
C GLU A 112 -12.60 -2.49 -5.36
N ASN A 113 -13.21 -3.27 -6.27
CA ASN A 113 -12.71 -3.44 -7.64
C ASN A 113 -11.28 -4.00 -7.74
N CYS A 114 -10.81 -4.71 -6.70
CA CYS A 114 -9.62 -5.56 -6.77
C CYS A 114 -10.05 -7.03 -6.87
N PRO A 115 -9.50 -7.81 -7.81
CA PRO A 115 -9.95 -9.19 -8.02
C PRO A 115 -9.50 -10.13 -6.90
N LEU A 116 -8.34 -9.88 -6.27
CA LEU A 116 -7.82 -10.60 -5.10
C LEU A 116 -7.97 -12.13 -5.19
N ARG A 117 -7.72 -12.70 -6.37
CA ARG A 117 -8.07 -14.10 -6.71
C ARG A 117 -7.32 -15.13 -5.87
N SER A 118 -6.23 -14.76 -5.20
CA SER A 118 -5.53 -15.66 -4.27
C SER A 118 -6.27 -15.86 -2.95
N LEU A 119 -7.27 -15.04 -2.65
CA LEU A 119 -8.10 -15.14 -1.45
C LEU A 119 -9.42 -15.84 -1.78
N PRO A 120 -10.02 -16.60 -0.84
CA PRO A 120 -11.36 -17.12 -1.02
C PRO A 120 -12.35 -15.97 -1.24
N GLN A 121 -13.26 -16.10 -2.20
CA GLN A 121 -14.16 -14.99 -2.59
C GLN A 121 -15.08 -14.56 -1.44
N GLU A 122 -15.47 -15.49 -0.56
CA GLU A 122 -16.24 -15.21 0.65
C GLU A 122 -15.47 -14.34 1.66
N ILE A 123 -14.13 -14.44 1.69
CA ILE A 123 -13.28 -13.60 2.53
C ILE A 123 -13.24 -12.19 1.97
N VAL A 124 -13.08 -12.05 0.64
CA VAL A 124 -13.08 -10.77 -0.06
C VAL A 124 -14.46 -10.09 0.07
N ALA A 125 -15.55 -10.84 -0.12
CA ALA A 125 -16.92 -10.34 0.01
C ALA A 125 -17.30 -9.93 1.44
N GLY A 126 -16.68 -10.55 2.46
CA GLY A 126 -16.82 -10.12 3.86
C GLY A 126 -16.08 -8.83 4.20
N GLY A 127 -15.39 -8.23 3.23
CA GLY A 127 -14.78 -6.91 3.32
C GLY A 127 -13.39 -6.89 3.96
N PRO A 128 -12.79 -5.69 4.05
CA PRO A 128 -11.39 -5.53 4.42
C PRO A 128 -11.02 -6.13 5.79
N SER A 129 -11.92 -6.05 6.77
CA SER A 129 -11.68 -6.61 8.11
C SER A 129 -11.55 -8.13 8.09
N LEU A 130 -12.34 -8.83 7.26
CA LEU A 130 -12.25 -10.28 7.12
C LEU A 130 -11.01 -10.68 6.34
N VAL A 131 -10.62 -9.91 5.32
CA VAL A 131 -9.35 -10.05 4.60
C VAL A 131 -8.16 -9.94 5.57
N ILE A 132 -8.07 -8.89 6.37
CA ILE A 132 -6.98 -8.71 7.35
C ILE A 132 -6.96 -9.88 8.35
N ARG A 133 -8.12 -10.31 8.84
CA ARG A 133 -8.22 -11.46 9.75
C ARG A 133 -7.72 -12.75 9.08
N PHE A 134 -8.09 -12.98 7.83
CA PHE A 134 -7.61 -14.14 7.07
C PHE A 134 -6.09 -14.11 6.92
N LEU A 135 -5.52 -12.96 6.52
CA LEU A 135 -4.07 -12.79 6.41
C LEU A 135 -3.36 -13.02 7.75
N LYS A 136 -3.95 -12.56 8.85
CA LYS A 136 -3.42 -12.77 10.21
C LYS A 136 -3.39 -14.25 10.62
N VAL A 137 -4.42 -15.02 10.29
CA VAL A 137 -4.56 -16.44 10.67
C VAL A 137 -3.74 -17.37 9.77
N GLN A 138 -3.68 -17.08 8.47
CA GLN A 138 -2.97 -17.92 7.49
C GLN A 138 -1.50 -17.52 7.33
N GLY A 139 -1.14 -16.31 7.74
CA GLY A 139 0.23 -15.82 7.68
C GLY A 139 1.16 -16.57 8.64
N PRO A 140 2.46 -16.63 8.34
CA PRO A 140 3.45 -17.36 9.15
C PRO A 140 3.72 -16.73 10.53
N PHE A 141 3.06 -15.63 10.87
CA PHE A 141 3.45 -14.74 11.96
C PHE A 141 2.83 -15.06 13.33
N ASN A 142 1.97 -16.09 13.46
CA ASN A 142 1.32 -16.50 14.72
C ASN A 142 0.89 -15.32 15.61
N LEU A 143 0.27 -14.31 15.00
CA LEU A 143 -0.24 -13.16 15.71
C LEU A 143 -1.54 -13.62 16.39
N ASN A 144 -1.52 -13.92 17.68
CA ASN A 144 -2.73 -14.18 18.49
C ASN A 144 -3.29 -12.84 18.96
#